data_AF-A0A7Y0L0B3-F1
#
_entry.id   AF-A0A7Y0L0B3-F1
#
_cell.length_a   1.000
_cell.length_b   1.000
_cell.length_c   1.000
_cell.angle_alpha   90.00
_cell.angle_beta   90.00
_cell.angle_gamma   90.00
#
_symmetry.space_group_name_H-M   'P 1'
#
loop_
_entity.id
_entity.type
_entity.pdbx_description
1 polymer ?
#
loop_
_entity_poly.entity_id
_entity_poly.type
_entity_poly.pdbx_seq_one_letter_code
_entity_poly.pdbx_strand_id
1 'polypeptide(L)'
;MEFGRDFLGYRRADVDAAIERLEKQRDDQAREIDALRTQVSQLMQAREVDQVTIASLRRTIGELTRDDGVPSSTVTLLIGPLAHLADVVDLVDELKQVDALSIRFQVFRDGFYRVDGYVSHRGLLLEWLQMREEVTQVRQEKDTIYVSLKGPSL
;
A
#
# COMPACT_ATOMS: atom_id res chain seq x y z
N MET A 1 16.13 -34.10 59.74
CA MET A 1 15.34 -32.93 59.31
C MET A 1 15.94 -32.43 58.02
N GLU A 2 15.38 -32.79 56.86
CA GLU A 2 15.77 -32.17 55.60
C GLU A 2 15.02 -30.85 55.47
N PHE A 3 15.76 -29.74 55.53
CA PHE A 3 15.21 -28.40 55.37
C PHE A 3 15.02 -28.06 53.89
N GLY A 4 13.77 -27.73 53.51
CA GLY A 4 13.40 -26.75 52.47
C GLY A 4 13.79 -27.03 51.02
N ARG A 5 12.98 -27.81 50.29
CA ARG A 5 13.01 -27.89 48.80
C ARG A 5 11.93 -27.06 48.12
N ASP A 6 11.14 -26.32 48.89
CA ASP A 6 9.98 -25.57 48.39
C ASP A 6 10.26 -24.06 48.47
N PHE A 7 10.19 -23.39 47.33
CA PHE A 7 10.13 -21.94 47.26
C PHE A 7 8.67 -21.58 46.95
N LEU A 8 7.97 -20.94 47.89
CA LEU A 8 6.56 -20.52 47.75
C LEU A 8 5.56 -21.65 47.40
N GLY A 9 5.85 -22.90 47.78
CA GLY A 9 4.98 -24.07 47.51
C GLY A 9 5.22 -24.76 46.16
N TYR A 10 6.19 -24.29 45.37
CA TYR A 10 6.64 -24.95 44.15
C TYR A 10 7.98 -25.64 44.38
N ARG A 11 8.13 -26.83 43.77
CA ARG A 11 9.41 -27.53 43.77
C ARG A 11 10.40 -26.74 42.94
N ARG A 12 11.54 -26.41 43.55
CA ARG A 12 12.61 -25.62 42.91
C ARG A 12 13.03 -26.16 41.53
N ALA A 13 13.13 -27.48 41.38
CA ALA A 13 13.48 -28.12 40.11
C ALA A 13 12.47 -27.87 38.98
N ASP A 14 11.17 -27.79 39.30
CA ASP A 14 10.12 -27.54 38.31
C ASP A 14 10.14 -26.07 37.85
N VAL A 15 10.45 -25.15 38.78
CA VAL A 15 10.63 -23.73 38.50
C VAL A 15 11.88 -23.49 37.64
N ASP A 16 13.01 -24.10 38.00
CA ASP A 16 14.26 -23.98 37.24
C ASP A 16 14.10 -24.52 35.80
N ALA A 17 13.42 -25.66 35.63
CA ALA A 17 13.14 -26.24 34.31
C ALA A 17 12.11 -25.43 33.49
N ALA A 18 11.25 -24.64 34.14
CA ALA A 18 10.34 -23.72 33.47
C ALA A 18 11.07 -22.44 33.02
N ILE A 19 11.96 -21.91 33.86
CA ILE A 19 12.81 -20.76 33.54
C ILE A 19 13.69 -21.09 32.33
N GLU A 20 14.39 -22.23 32.33
CA GLU A 20 15.26 -22.64 31.21
C GLU A 20 14.49 -22.78 29.89
N ARG A 21 13.26 -23.30 29.94
CA ARG A 21 12.37 -23.37 28.75
C ARG A 21 11.95 -21.98 28.26
N LEU A 22 11.60 -21.07 29.16
CA LEU A 22 11.20 -19.71 28.81
C LEU A 22 12.39 -18.90 28.26
N GLU A 23 13.58 -19.08 28.81
CA GLU A 23 14.81 -18.47 28.31
C GLU A 23 15.12 -18.96 26.89
N LYS A 24 15.00 -20.26 26.64
CA LYS A 24 15.17 -20.82 25.30
C LYS A 24 14.13 -20.28 24.31
N GLN A 25 12.85 -20.21 24.71
CA GLN A 25 11.80 -19.63 23.85
C GLN A 25 12.07 -18.16 23.53
N ARG A 26 12.51 -17.37 24.51
CA ARG A 26 12.90 -15.97 24.31
C ARG A 26 14.04 -15.86 23.29
N ASP A 27 15.05 -16.71 23.40
CA ASP A 27 16.22 -16.67 22.50
C ASP A 27 15.86 -17.08 21.07
N ASP A 28 15.02 -18.10 20.92
CA ASP A 28 14.53 -18.52 19.61
C ASP A 28 13.65 -17.43 18.97
N GLN A 29 12.76 -16.80 19.73
CA GLN A 29 11.94 -15.66 19.26
C GLN A 29 12.80 -14.44 18.89
N ALA A 30 13.84 -14.14 19.67
CA ALA A 30 14.75 -13.04 19.36
C ALA A 30 15.47 -13.25 18.01
N ARG A 31 15.91 -14.49 17.74
CA ARG A 31 16.52 -14.87 16.45
C ARG A 31 15.54 -14.75 15.30
N GLU A 32 14.29 -15.18 15.50
CA GLU A 32 13.25 -15.08 14.48
C GLU A 32 12.92 -13.63 14.15
N ILE A 33 12.83 -12.76 15.16
CA ILE A 33 12.63 -11.32 14.98
C ILE A 33 13.76 -10.68 14.17
N ASP A 34 15.02 -11.02 14.46
CA ASP A 34 16.17 -10.49 13.72
C ASP A 34 16.22 -10.99 12.28
N ALA A 35 15.84 -12.25 12.03
CA ALA A 35 15.71 -12.81 10.69
C ALA A 35 14.61 -12.07 9.89
N LEU A 36 13.44 -11.87 10.50
CA LEU A 36 12.33 -11.14 9.87
C LEU A 36 12.69 -9.67 9.61
N ARG A 37 13.37 -9.00 10.53
CA ARG A 37 13.87 -7.63 10.32
C ARG A 37 14.81 -7.54 9.12
N THR A 38 15.69 -8.52 8.98
CA THR A 38 16.60 -8.60 7.83
C THR A 38 15.83 -8.78 6.52
N GLN A 39 14.85 -9.68 6.49
CA GLN A 39 14.00 -9.90 5.31
C GLN A 39 13.22 -8.62 4.94
N VAL A 40 12.64 -7.93 5.92
CA VAL A 40 11.92 -6.67 5.69
C VAL A 40 12.86 -5.63 5.10
N SER A 41 14.08 -5.49 5.63
CA SER A 41 15.07 -4.54 5.09
C SER A 41 15.44 -4.86 3.63
N GLN A 42 15.60 -6.14 3.29
CA GLN A 42 15.90 -6.57 1.92
C GLN A 42 14.75 -6.28 0.96
N LEU A 43 13.51 -6.57 1.37
CA LEU A 43 12.32 -6.28 0.57
C LEU A 43 12.12 -4.78 0.36
N MET A 44 12.38 -3.97 1.39
CA MET A 44 12.34 -2.50 1.26
C MET A 44 13.36 -1.99 0.24
N GLN A 45 14.58 -2.53 0.26
CA GLN A 45 15.62 -2.15 -0.69
C GLN A 45 15.28 -2.57 -2.13
N ALA A 46 14.75 -3.79 -2.32
CA ALA A 46 14.29 -4.25 -3.62
C ALA A 46 13.17 -3.35 -4.18
N ARG A 47 12.20 -3.00 -3.33
CA ARG A 47 11.10 -2.08 -3.69
C ARG A 47 11.62 -0.71 -4.13
N GLU A 48 12.65 -0.18 -3.48
CA GLU A 48 13.23 1.12 -3.84
C GLU A 48 13.89 1.07 -5.23
N VAL A 49 14.62 0.00 -5.54
CA VAL A 49 15.21 -0.24 -6.87
C VAL A 49 14.13 -0.34 -7.94
N ASP A 50 13.05 -1.07 -7.67
CA ASP A 50 11.91 -1.20 -8.59
C ASP A 50 11.22 0.15 -8.81
N GLN A 51 11.05 0.96 -7.76
CA GLN A 51 10.48 2.30 -7.88
C GLN A 51 11.33 3.24 -8.75
N VAL A 52 12.65 3.20 -8.61
CA VAL A 52 13.56 3.98 -9.46
C VAL A 52 13.47 3.52 -10.92
N THR A 53 13.40 2.21 -11.14
CA THR A 53 13.27 1.62 -12.48
C THR A 53 11.95 2.01 -13.15
N ILE A 54 10.84 1.90 -12.42
CA ILE A 54 9.51 2.35 -12.88
C ILE A 54 9.51 3.85 -13.18
N ALA A 55 10.12 4.67 -12.33
CA ALA A 55 10.22 6.11 -12.56
C ALA A 55 11.02 6.44 -13.83
N SER A 56 12.12 5.69 -14.07
CA SER A 56 12.90 5.81 -15.30
C SER A 56 12.11 5.41 -16.53
N LEU A 57 11.42 4.27 -16.49
CA LEU A 57 10.58 3.79 -17.59
C LEU A 57 9.44 4.76 -17.91
N ARG A 58 8.80 5.34 -16.88
CA ARG A 58 7.78 6.38 -17.07
C ARG A 58 8.33 7.63 -17.73
N ARG A 59 9.55 8.05 -17.40
CA ARG A 59 10.21 9.18 -18.08
C ARG A 59 10.42 8.85 -19.56
N THR A 60 10.96 7.68 -19.88
CA THR A 60 11.16 7.23 -21.26
C THR A 60 9.84 7.15 -22.03
N ILE A 61 8.78 6.59 -21.43
CA ILE A 61 7.44 6.53 -22.04
C ILE A 61 6.88 7.94 -22.25
N GLY A 62 7.00 8.83 -21.26
CA GLY A 62 6.56 10.22 -21.35
C GLY A 62 7.32 11.06 -22.39
N GLU A 63 8.57 10.72 -22.67
CA GLU A 63 9.36 11.33 -23.73
C GLU A 63 8.96 10.78 -25.11
N LEU A 64 8.69 9.48 -25.23
CA LEU A 64 8.22 8.84 -26.46
C LEU A 64 6.79 9.25 -26.84
N THR A 65 5.90 9.42 -25.86
CA THR A 65 4.50 9.83 -26.10
C THR A 65 4.32 11.32 -26.40
N ARG A 66 5.33 12.16 -26.14
CA ARG A 66 5.31 13.57 -26.60
C ARG A 66 5.48 13.71 -28.10
N ASP A 67 5.97 12.68 -28.79
CA ASP A 67 6.26 12.74 -30.23
C ASP A 67 5.02 12.47 -31.11
N ASP A 68 3.89 12.04 -30.53
CA ASP A 68 2.69 11.63 -31.30
C ASP A 68 1.60 12.72 -31.45
N GLY A 69 1.80 13.95 -30.96
CA GLY A 69 0.86 15.05 -31.21
C GLY A 69 -0.57 14.84 -30.67
N VAL A 70 -0.79 13.88 -29.76
CA VAL A 70 -2.10 13.62 -29.15
C VAL A 70 -2.42 14.71 -28.13
N PRO A 71 -3.57 15.39 -28.21
CA PRO A 71 -3.92 16.46 -27.27
C PRO A 71 -4.14 15.90 -25.87
N SER A 72 -3.14 16.08 -25.01
CA SER A 72 -3.24 15.81 -23.58
C SER A 72 -4.18 16.82 -22.92
N SER A 73 -5.20 16.32 -22.22
CA SER A 73 -6.13 17.16 -21.46
C SER A 73 -5.83 17.04 -19.97
N THR A 74 -6.00 18.12 -19.21
CA THR A 74 -5.91 18.07 -17.75
C THR A 74 -7.10 17.32 -17.18
N VAL A 75 -6.86 16.48 -16.17
CA VAL A 75 -7.91 15.77 -15.44
C VAL A 75 -7.66 15.83 -13.94
N THR A 76 -8.74 15.99 -13.18
CA THR A 76 -8.78 15.84 -11.73
C THR A 76 -9.63 14.62 -11.40
N LEU A 77 -9.08 13.61 -10.73
CA LEU A 77 -9.87 12.55 -10.11
C LEU A 77 -10.11 12.89 -8.65
N LEU A 78 -11.37 12.77 -8.21
CA LEU A 78 -11.78 12.89 -6.83
C LEU A 78 -12.39 11.56 -6.41
N ILE A 79 -11.64 10.80 -5.62
CA ILE A 79 -12.02 9.47 -5.15
C ILE A 79 -12.54 9.58 -3.72
N GLY A 80 -13.79 9.22 -3.49
CA GLY A 80 -14.42 9.25 -2.18
C GLY A 80 -15.95 9.40 -2.25
N PRO A 81 -16.61 9.62 -1.10
CA PRO A 81 -16.01 9.78 0.23
C PRO A 81 -15.35 8.50 0.76
N LEU A 82 -14.26 8.65 1.50
CA LEU A 82 -13.45 7.58 2.08
C LEU A 82 -13.55 7.62 3.60
N ALA A 83 -13.74 6.46 4.23
CA ALA A 83 -13.68 6.33 5.68
C ALA A 83 -12.21 6.23 6.13
N HIS A 84 -11.41 5.45 5.40
CA HIS A 84 -10.00 5.25 5.67
C HIS A 84 -9.17 5.38 4.38
N LEU A 85 -7.93 5.84 4.52
CA LEU A 85 -7.01 5.88 3.37
C LEU A 85 -6.74 4.48 2.81
N ALA A 86 -6.78 3.45 3.66
CA ALA A 86 -6.61 2.06 3.26
C ALA A 86 -7.59 1.63 2.16
N ASP A 87 -8.81 2.18 2.16
CA ASP A 87 -9.88 1.83 1.23
C ASP A 87 -9.54 2.18 -0.24
N VAL A 88 -8.54 3.03 -0.47
CA VAL A 88 -8.20 3.55 -1.80
C VAL A 88 -6.78 3.24 -2.25
N VAL A 89 -5.97 2.59 -1.39
CA VAL A 89 -4.54 2.35 -1.68
C VAL A 89 -4.37 1.53 -2.94
N ASP A 90 -5.08 0.41 -3.05
CA ASP A 90 -4.95 -0.51 -4.18
C ASP A 90 -5.38 0.17 -5.48
N LEU A 91 -6.55 0.81 -5.48
CA LEU A 91 -7.04 1.56 -6.63
C LEU A 91 -6.04 2.63 -7.08
N VAL A 92 -5.42 3.36 -6.15
CA VAL A 92 -4.44 4.42 -6.47
C VAL A 92 -3.14 3.84 -7.00
N ASP A 93 -2.67 2.72 -6.45
CA ASP A 93 -1.45 2.07 -6.92
C ASP A 93 -1.63 1.48 -8.32
N GLU A 94 -2.81 0.95 -8.63
CA GLU A 94 -3.17 0.54 -9.98
C GLU A 94 -3.38 1.73 -10.92
N LEU A 95 -3.97 2.83 -10.44
CA LEU A 95 -4.19 4.05 -11.21
C LEU A 95 -2.87 4.64 -11.73
N LYS A 96 -1.79 4.51 -10.95
CA LYS A 96 -0.44 4.90 -11.37
C LYS A 96 0.10 4.06 -12.53
N GLN A 97 -0.48 2.91 -12.81
CA GLN A 97 -0.10 2.01 -13.90
C GLN A 97 -0.93 2.23 -15.17
N VAL A 98 -1.89 3.16 -15.17
CA VAL A 98 -2.72 3.47 -16.33
C VAL A 98 -1.92 4.29 -17.33
N ASP A 99 -1.59 3.70 -18.48
CA ASP A 99 -0.82 4.35 -19.55
C ASP A 99 -1.47 5.64 -20.07
N ALA A 100 -2.80 5.71 -20.02
CA ALA A 100 -3.56 6.88 -20.43
C ALA A 100 -3.46 8.06 -19.45
N LEU A 101 -2.88 7.89 -18.25
CA LEU A 101 -2.86 8.89 -17.19
C LEU A 101 -1.43 9.16 -16.68
N SER A 102 -1.00 10.41 -16.81
CA SER A 102 0.21 10.93 -16.18
C SER A 102 -0.14 11.77 -14.95
N ILE A 103 0.12 11.24 -13.76
CA ILE A 103 -0.16 11.91 -12.48
C ILE A 103 0.89 12.99 -12.19
N ARG A 104 0.45 14.22 -11.90
CA ARG A 104 1.31 15.33 -11.43
C ARG A 104 1.40 15.38 -9.91
N PHE A 105 0.25 15.31 -9.24
CA PHE A 105 0.21 15.32 -7.78
C PHE A 105 -1.01 14.56 -7.27
N GLN A 106 -0.92 14.12 -6.02
CA GLN A 106 -1.97 13.41 -5.32
C GLN A 106 -2.03 13.88 -3.87
N VAL A 107 -3.24 14.03 -3.33
CA VAL A 107 -3.44 14.50 -1.95
C VAL A 107 -4.67 13.85 -1.35
N PHE A 108 -4.55 13.39 -0.10
CA PHE A 108 -5.69 12.99 0.71
C PHE A 108 -6.10 14.14 1.62
N ARG A 109 -7.34 14.60 1.48
CA ARG A 109 -7.88 15.69 2.29
C ARG A 109 -9.39 15.61 2.38
N ASP A 110 -9.93 15.90 3.57
CA ASP A 110 -11.37 16.04 3.81
C ASP A 110 -12.20 14.80 3.41
N GLY A 111 -11.62 13.60 3.59
CA GLY A 111 -12.28 12.33 3.23
C GLY A 111 -12.27 12.01 1.73
N PHE A 112 -11.50 12.75 0.92
CA PHE A 112 -11.32 12.48 -0.50
C PHE A 112 -9.85 12.31 -0.86
N TYR A 113 -9.59 11.39 -1.79
CA TYR A 113 -8.30 11.24 -2.43
C TYR A 113 -8.34 11.92 -3.80
N ARG A 114 -7.59 13.01 -3.93
CA ARG A 114 -7.51 13.81 -5.14
C ARG A 114 -6.26 13.45 -5.94
N VAL A 115 -6.42 13.23 -7.24
CA VAL A 115 -5.33 12.96 -8.19
C VAL A 115 -5.46 13.92 -9.36
N ASP A 116 -4.46 14.76 -9.57
CA ASP A 116 -4.41 15.66 -10.72
C ASP A 116 -3.35 15.18 -11.70
N GLY A 117 -3.70 15.21 -12.98
CA GLY A 117 -2.82 14.72 -14.01
C GLY A 117 -3.22 15.15 -15.41
N TYR A 118 -2.54 14.51 -16.35
CA TYR A 118 -2.74 14.63 -17.78
C TYR A 118 -3.29 13.33 -18.30
N VAL A 119 -4.36 13.39 -19.08
CA VAL A 119 -4.97 12.23 -19.72
C VAL A 119 -4.79 12.31 -21.22
N SER A 120 -4.20 11.28 -21.80
CA SER A 120 -3.97 11.14 -23.24
C SER A 120 -5.26 10.71 -23.94
N HIS A 121 -6.03 9.84 -23.29
CA HIS A 121 -7.31 9.35 -23.80
C HIS A 121 -8.32 9.19 -22.66
N ARG A 122 -9.22 10.16 -22.52
CA ARG A 122 -10.16 10.18 -21.39
C ARG A 122 -11.12 8.99 -21.36
N GLY A 123 -11.54 8.50 -22.53
CA GLY A 123 -12.39 7.31 -22.63
C GLY A 123 -11.77 6.07 -21.98
N LEU A 124 -10.48 5.80 -22.23
CA LEU A 124 -9.77 4.66 -21.64
C LEU A 124 -9.67 4.76 -20.12
N LEU A 125 -9.44 5.96 -19.59
CA LEU A 125 -9.44 6.17 -18.14
C LEU A 125 -10.81 5.88 -17.52
N LEU A 126 -11.90 6.27 -18.19
CA LEU A 126 -13.26 6.02 -17.70
C LEU A 126 -13.63 4.55 -17.76
N GLU A 127 -13.34 3.87 -18.88
CA GLU A 127 -13.55 2.43 -19.02
C GLU A 127 -12.76 1.66 -17.96
N TRP A 128 -11.49 2.02 -17.79
CA TRP A 128 -10.65 1.43 -16.75
C TRP A 128 -11.25 1.60 -15.36
N LEU A 129 -11.72 2.79 -14.99
CA LEU A 129 -12.36 3.04 -13.69
C LEU A 129 -13.66 2.24 -13.51
N GLN A 130 -14.45 2.09 -14.58
CA GLN A 130 -15.71 1.35 -14.53
C GLN A 130 -15.53 -0.17 -14.44
N MET A 131 -14.38 -0.69 -14.87
CA MET A 131 -14.04 -2.11 -14.77
C MET A 131 -13.51 -2.51 -13.39
N ARG A 132 -13.22 -1.55 -12.51
CA ARG A 132 -12.67 -1.82 -11.17
C ARG A 132 -13.76 -2.34 -10.23
N GLU A 133 -13.47 -3.44 -9.55
CA GLU A 133 -14.43 -4.04 -8.63
C GLU A 133 -14.71 -3.15 -7.42
N GLU A 134 -13.75 -2.33 -7.01
CA GLU A 134 -13.87 -1.41 -5.88
C GLU A 134 -14.69 -0.17 -6.24
N VAL A 135 -14.88 0.14 -7.52
CA VAL A 135 -15.58 1.34 -7.98
C VAL A 135 -17.07 1.06 -8.13
N THR A 136 -17.89 1.83 -7.42
CA THR A 136 -19.36 1.74 -7.52
C THR A 136 -19.91 2.70 -8.57
N GLN A 137 -19.34 3.91 -8.64
CA GLN A 137 -19.85 4.95 -9.52
C GLN A 137 -18.73 5.83 -10.03
N VAL A 138 -18.81 6.15 -11.32
CA VAL A 138 -17.95 7.15 -11.96
C VAL A 138 -18.83 8.25 -12.52
N ARG A 139 -18.62 9.49 -12.11
CA ARG A 139 -19.33 10.67 -12.63
C ARG A 139 -18.32 11.67 -13.19
N GLN A 140 -18.61 12.19 -14.37
CA GLN A 140 -17.75 13.16 -15.03
C GLN A 140 -18.38 14.55 -15.03
N GLU A 141 -17.57 15.57 -14.75
CA GLU A 141 -17.96 16.97 -14.86
C GLU A 141 -16.76 17.81 -15.36
N LYS A 142 -16.85 18.32 -16.59
CA LYS A 142 -15.77 19.08 -17.24
C LYS A 142 -14.43 18.32 -17.16
N ASP A 143 -13.49 18.82 -16.37
CA ASP A 143 -12.14 18.27 -16.19
C ASP A 143 -12.02 17.37 -14.95
N THR A 144 -13.11 17.21 -14.21
CA THR A 144 -13.18 16.42 -12.98
C THR A 144 -13.87 15.09 -13.23
N ILE A 145 -13.35 14.02 -12.63
CA ILE A 145 -13.92 12.69 -12.57
C ILE A 145 -14.11 12.35 -11.09
N TYR A 146 -15.35 12.22 -10.66
CA TYR A 146 -15.70 11.75 -9.33
C TYR A 146 -15.82 10.23 -9.34
N VAL A 147 -15.16 9.58 -8.39
CA VAL A 147 -15.10 8.13 -8.26
C VAL A 147 -15.58 7.75 -6.87
N SER A 148 -16.69 7.04 -6.79
CA SER A 148 -17.23 6.51 -5.54
C SER A 148 -16.81 5.06 -5.39
N LEU A 149 -16.28 4.70 -4.23
CA LEU A 149 -15.90 3.31 -3.93
C LEU A 149 -17.07 2.54 -3.32
N LYS A 150 -17.03 1.21 -3.43
CA LYS A 150 -17.84 0.33 -2.61
C LYS A 150 -17.47 0.62 -1.16
N GLY A 151 -18.47 0.94 -0.33
CA GLY A 151 -18.25 1.04 1.11
C GLY A 151 -17.68 -0.26 1.66
N PRO A 152 -17.04 -0.26 2.83
CA PRO A 152 -16.47 -1.46 3.40
C PRO A 152 -17.54 -2.57 3.44
N SER A 153 -17.24 -3.70 2.80
CA SER A 153 -18.00 -4.93 3.00
C SER A 153 -17.89 -5.29 4.48
N LEU A 154 -18.98 -5.04 5.22
CA LEU A 154 -19.13 -5.46 6.61
C LEU A 154 -19.02 -6.98 6.76
#